data_AF-A0A943IHL6-F1
#
_entry.id   AF-A0A943IHL6-F1
#
_cell.length_a   1.000
_cell.length_b   1.000
_cell.length_c   1.000
_cell.angle_alpha   90.00
_cell.angle_beta   90.00
_cell.angle_gamma   90.00
#
_symmetry.space_group_name_H-M   'P 1'
#
loop_
_entity.id
_entity.type
_entity.pdbx_description
1 polymer ?
#
loop_
_entity_poly.entity_id
_entity_poly.type
_entity_poly.pdbx_seq_one_letter_code
_entity_poly.pdbx_strand_id
1 'polypeptide(L)'
;MLTSLMEELIRRDLMLSSMRTVDTRRYIVNSWNRTQPEPIDENAVALFLCDESQGGLTDEQRAFARERWEEVSACYERAVFRILLWTEMSRLGIVSGLDEYCRVFLPLEGSLWQRENRPA
;
A
#
# COMPACT_ATOMS: atom_id res chain seq x y z
N MET A 1 3.18 -17.73 -0.84
CA MET A 1 4.64 -17.87 -0.67
C MET A 1 5.35 -16.55 -0.86
N LEU A 2 5.23 -15.87 -2.02
CA LEU A 2 5.88 -14.57 -2.24
C LEU A 2 5.40 -13.48 -1.26
N THR A 3 4.08 -13.36 -1.07
CA THR A 3 3.47 -12.42 -0.13
C THR A 3 3.93 -12.68 1.32
N SER A 4 3.93 -13.95 1.74
CA SER A 4 4.43 -14.35 3.07
C SER A 4 5.91 -14.03 3.28
N LEU A 5 6.76 -14.18 2.25
CA LEU A 5 8.18 -13.81 2.33
C LEU A 5 8.36 -12.29 2.40
N MET A 6 7.58 -11.53 1.64
CA MET A 6 7.58 -10.07 1.69
C MET A 6 7.17 -9.57 3.08
N GLU A 7 6.08 -10.10 3.65
CA GLU A 7 5.64 -9.75 5.00
C GLU A 7 6.71 -10.07 6.04
N GLU A 8 7.37 -11.23 5.93
CA GLU A 8 8.43 -11.61 6.86
C GLU A 8 9.68 -10.70 6.73
N LEU A 9 10.04 -10.29 5.51
CA LEU A 9 11.12 -9.33 5.28
C LEU A 9 10.78 -7.96 5.89
N ILE A 10 9.58 -7.44 5.62
CA ILE A 10 9.12 -6.16 6.18
C ILE A 10 9.08 -6.25 7.70
N ARG A 11 8.61 -7.36 8.27
CA ARG A 11 8.54 -7.55 9.73
C ARG A 11 9.91 -7.58 10.39
N ARG A 12 10.94 -8.13 9.72
CA ARG A 12 12.31 -8.19 10.27
C ARG A 12 13.12 -6.92 10.06
N ASP A 13 12.83 -6.18 9.00
CA ASP A 13 13.50 -4.92 8.70
C ASP A 13 12.77 -3.74 9.38
N LEU A 14 13.38 -3.19 10.42
CA LEU A 14 12.79 -2.09 11.19
C LEU A 14 12.52 -0.84 10.34
N MET A 15 13.35 -0.56 9.33
CA MET A 15 13.15 0.60 8.46
C MET A 15 11.96 0.38 7.53
N LEU A 16 11.86 -0.80 6.91
CA LEU A 16 10.72 -1.13 6.04
C LEU A 16 9.41 -1.20 6.81
N SER A 17 9.42 -1.82 8.00
CA SER A 17 8.26 -1.86 8.89
C SER A 17 7.79 -0.44 9.26
N SER A 18 8.73 0.42 9.68
CA SER A 18 8.43 1.80 10.05
C SER A 18 7.89 2.61 8.86
N MET A 19 8.53 2.47 7.69
CA MET A 19 8.11 3.15 6.46
C MET A 19 6.69 2.78 6.07
N ARG A 20 6.37 1.47 6.05
CA ARG A 20 5.01 0.99 5.75
C ARG A 20 4.00 1.57 6.72
N THR A 21 4.28 1.54 8.02
CA THR A 21 3.35 2.08 9.03
C THR A 21 3.13 3.59 8.86
N VAL A 22 4.20 4.37 8.66
CA VAL A 22 4.10 5.83 8.48
C VAL A 22 3.34 6.19 7.21
N ASP A 23 3.63 5.53 6.09
CA ASP A 23 2.98 5.82 4.82
C ASP A 23 1.51 5.38 4.83
N THR A 24 1.19 4.21 5.40
CA THR A 24 -0.20 3.79 5.54
C THR A 24 -0.98 4.71 6.48
N ARG A 25 -0.39 5.15 7.60
CA ARG A 25 -1.02 6.14 8.49
C ARG A 25 -1.36 7.43 7.73
N ARG A 26 -0.38 7.97 7.00
CA ARG A 26 -0.56 9.19 6.21
C ARG A 26 -1.67 9.02 5.17
N TYR A 27 -1.71 7.87 4.48
CA TYR A 27 -2.74 7.57 3.50
C TYR A 27 -4.13 7.51 4.15
N ILE A 28 -4.29 6.74 5.24
CA ILE A 28 -5.57 6.63 5.97
C ILE A 28 -6.08 8.00 6.41
N VAL A 29 -5.24 8.78 7.09
CA VAL A 29 -5.63 10.10 7.64
C VAL A 29 -6.03 11.05 6.50
N ASN A 30 -5.23 11.13 5.44
CA ASN A 30 -5.54 12.00 4.30
C ASN A 30 -6.80 11.56 3.54
N SER A 31 -7.00 10.25 3.33
CA SER A 31 -8.18 9.73 2.64
C SER A 31 -9.45 9.94 3.45
N TRP A 32 -9.40 9.75 4.77
CA TRP A 32 -10.54 9.98 5.66
C TRP A 32 -10.91 11.47 5.70
N ASN A 33 -9.94 12.33 6.00
CA ASN A 33 -10.17 13.76 6.19
C ASN A 33 -10.64 14.50 4.92
N ARG A 34 -10.50 13.88 3.74
CA ARG A 34 -11.05 14.41 2.49
C ARG A 34 -12.52 14.10 2.28
N THR A 35 -13.00 13.00 2.83
CA THR A 35 -14.36 12.48 2.57
C THR A 35 -15.29 12.64 3.76
N GLN A 36 -14.73 12.77 4.97
CA GLN A 36 -15.48 12.81 6.22
C GLN A 36 -15.43 14.21 6.87
N PRO A 37 -16.53 14.65 7.51
CA PRO A 37 -16.61 15.97 8.12
C PRO A 37 -15.78 16.09 9.40
N GLU A 38 -15.63 15.01 10.16
CA GLU A 38 -14.81 14.98 11.37
C GLU A 38 -13.47 14.28 11.10
N PRO A 39 -12.34 14.91 11.46
CA PRO A 39 -11.04 14.31 11.23
C PRO A 39 -10.82 13.08 12.12
N ILE A 40 -10.10 12.10 11.58
CA ILE A 40 -9.67 10.92 12.34
C ILE A 40 -8.44 11.27 13.20
N ASP A 41 -8.37 10.71 14.41
CA ASP A 41 -7.20 10.87 15.29
C ASP A 41 -6.00 10.07 14.73
N GLU A 42 -4.97 10.79 14.27
CA GLU A 42 -3.75 10.21 13.70
C GLU A 42 -3.01 9.29 14.69
N ASN A 43 -3.00 9.62 15.99
CA ASN A 43 -2.36 8.77 17.00
C ASN A 43 -3.17 7.49 17.23
N ALA A 44 -4.49 7.58 17.21
CA ALA A 44 -5.36 6.41 17.29
C ALA A 44 -5.15 5.48 16.08
N VAL A 45 -4.97 6.04 14.87
CA VAL A 45 -4.60 5.26 13.67
C VAL A 45 -3.22 4.61 13.84
N ALA A 46 -2.23 5.34 14.36
CA ALA A 46 -0.89 4.79 14.58
C ALA A 46 -0.92 3.57 15.51
N LEU A 47 -1.67 3.65 16.62
CA LEU A 47 -1.84 2.53 17.55
C LEU A 47 -2.57 1.35 16.90
N PHE A 48 -3.64 1.64 16.16
CA PHE A 48 -4.40 0.64 15.40
C PHE A 48 -3.52 -0.15 14.40
N LEU A 49 -2.59 0.53 13.72
CA LEU A 49 -1.67 -0.11 12.77
C LEU A 49 -0.61 -0.99 13.44
N CYS A 50 -0.32 -0.77 14.73
CA CYS A 50 0.54 -1.65 15.52
C CYS A 50 -0.24 -2.86 16.06
N ASP A 51 -1.47 -2.62 16.52
CA ASP A 51 -2.38 -3.63 17.07
C ASP A 51 -3.82 -3.16 16.83
N GLU A 52 -4.59 -3.93 16.06
CA GLU A 52 -5.96 -3.57 15.68
C GLU A 52 -6.93 -3.40 16.86
N SER A 53 -6.60 -3.97 18.03
CA SER A 53 -7.38 -3.80 19.26
C SER A 53 -7.16 -2.44 19.94
N GLN A 54 -6.10 -1.73 19.53
CA GLN A 54 -5.67 -0.45 20.11
C GLN A 54 -6.13 0.74 19.25
N GLY A 55 -6.00 1.93 19.84
CA GLY A 55 -6.50 3.17 19.24
C GLY A 55 -8.00 3.34 19.48
N GLY A 56 -8.40 4.48 20.05
CA GLY A 56 -9.80 4.81 20.36
C GLY A 56 -10.67 5.09 19.11
N LEU A 57 -10.45 4.35 18.04
CA LEU A 57 -11.18 4.47 16.78
C LEU A 57 -12.57 3.84 16.90
N THR A 58 -13.55 4.45 16.25
CA THR A 58 -14.88 3.86 16.07
C THR A 58 -14.82 2.64 15.15
N ASP A 59 -15.84 1.79 15.16
CA ASP A 59 -15.89 0.61 14.27
C ASP A 59 -15.86 0.99 12.79
N GLU A 60 -16.46 2.12 12.43
CA GLU A 60 -16.40 2.69 11.08
C GLU A 60 -14.98 3.10 10.70
N GLN A 61 -14.29 3.85 11.57
CA GLN A 61 -12.90 4.25 11.37
C GLN A 61 -11.97 3.04 11.26
N ARG A 62 -12.19 1.99 12.06
CA ARG A 62 -11.43 0.73 11.98
C ARG A 62 -11.69 -0.01 10.67
N ALA A 63 -12.94 -0.10 10.23
CA ALA A 63 -13.29 -0.73 8.95
C ALA A 63 -12.62 0.01 7.78
N PHE A 64 -12.68 1.34 7.79
CA PHE A 64 -12.00 2.17 6.80
C PHE A 64 -10.47 1.99 6.83
N ALA A 65 -9.86 2.06 8.02
CA ALA A 65 -8.42 1.89 8.19
C ALA A 65 -7.93 0.52 7.68
N ARG A 66 -8.69 -0.56 7.95
CA ARG A 66 -8.39 -1.90 7.39
C ARG A 66 -8.41 -1.93 5.88
N GLU A 67 -9.47 -1.41 5.26
CA GLU A 67 -9.57 -1.40 3.79
C GLU A 67 -8.39 -0.65 3.17
N ARG A 68 -8.03 0.52 3.72
CA ARG A 68 -6.87 1.29 3.23
C ARG A 68 -5.54 0.56 3.48
N TRP A 69 -5.41 -0.14 4.59
CA TRP A 69 -4.23 -0.98 4.86
C TRP A 69 -4.09 -2.12 3.84
N GLU A 70 -5.18 -2.79 3.50
CA GLU A 70 -5.21 -3.83 2.47
C GLU A 70 -4.86 -3.25 1.09
N GLU A 71 -5.35 -2.05 0.76
CA GLU A 71 -4.97 -1.34 -0.48
C GLU A 71 -3.46 -1.10 -0.56
N VAL A 72 -2.85 -0.58 0.51
CA VAL A 72 -1.40 -0.33 0.57
C VAL A 72 -0.61 -1.64 0.51
N SER A 73 -1.05 -2.67 1.25
CA SER A 73 -0.41 -3.99 1.21
C SER A 73 -0.42 -4.58 -0.20
N ALA A 74 -1.55 -4.49 -0.91
CA ALA A 74 -1.66 -4.93 -2.29
C ALA A 74 -0.79 -4.11 -3.26
N CYS A 75 -0.43 -2.86 -2.95
CA CYS A 75 0.54 -2.08 -3.72
C CYS A 75 1.95 -2.66 -3.60
N TYR A 76 2.39 -2.99 -2.39
CA TYR A 76 3.70 -3.61 -2.15
C TYR A 76 3.81 -4.95 -2.87
N GLU A 77 2.79 -5.81 -2.75
CA GLU A 77 2.77 -7.11 -3.44
C GLU A 77 2.89 -6.97 -4.96
N ARG A 78 2.12 -6.04 -5.55
CA ARG A 78 2.17 -5.77 -6.99
C ARG A 78 3.52 -5.21 -7.42
N ALA A 79 4.12 -4.32 -6.63
CA ALA A 79 5.44 -3.77 -6.93
C ALA A 79 6.52 -4.86 -6.93
N VAL A 80 6.55 -5.71 -5.90
CA VAL A 80 7.50 -6.83 -5.81
C VAL A 80 7.31 -7.80 -6.99
N PHE A 81 6.06 -8.18 -7.29
CA PHE A 81 5.78 -9.05 -8.42
C PHE A 81 6.25 -8.46 -9.75
N ARG A 82 6.01 -7.17 -9.99
CA ARG A 82 6.46 -6.47 -11.20
C ARG A 82 7.99 -6.46 -11.34
N ILE A 83 8.70 -6.20 -10.24
CA ILE A 83 10.18 -6.23 -10.22
C ILE A 83 10.70 -7.63 -10.57
N LEU A 84 10.12 -8.68 -9.98
CA LEU A 84 10.51 -10.07 -10.27
C LEU A 84 10.22 -10.44 -11.73
N LEU A 85 9.04 -10.07 -12.23
CA LEU A 85 8.65 -10.34 -13.61
C LEU A 85 9.58 -9.62 -14.61
N TRP A 86 9.85 -8.33 -14.38
CA TRP A 86 10.79 -7.56 -15.19
C TRP A 86 12.19 -8.20 -15.20
N THR A 87 12.66 -8.67 -14.04
CA THR A 87 13.96 -9.35 -13.92
C THR A 87 14.03 -10.61 -14.78
N GLU A 88 13.00 -11.46 -14.74
CA GLU A 88 12.95 -12.68 -15.56
C GLU A 88 12.81 -12.38 -17.06
N MET A 89 11.99 -11.40 -17.43
CA MET A 89 11.84 -10.99 -18.83
C MET A 89 13.15 -10.44 -19.41
N SER A 90 13.88 -9.67 -18.60
CA SER A 90 15.20 -9.15 -18.99
C SER A 90 16.21 -10.29 -19.16
N ARG A 91 16.23 -11.26 -18.23
CA ARG A 91 17.11 -12.43 -18.30
C ARG A 91 16.83 -13.30 -19.55
N LEU A 92 15.58 -13.38 -19.99
CA LEU A 92 15.16 -14.13 -21.17
C LEU A 92 15.27 -13.33 -22.48
N GLY A 93 15.66 -12.05 -22.43
CA GLY A 93 15.72 -11.18 -23.61
C GLY A 93 14.35 -10.84 -24.21
N ILE A 94 13.27 -10.98 -23.43
CA ILE A 94 11.90 -10.63 -23.86
C ILE A 94 11.74 -9.11 -23.91
N VAL A 95 12.43 -8.39 -23.02
CA VAL A 95 12.50 -6.93 -23.00
C VAL A 95 13.95 -6.49 -23.01
N SER A 96 14.24 -5.40 -23.72
CA SER A 96 15.55 -4.77 -23.83
C SER A 96 15.88 -3.85 -22.64
N GLY A 97 14.89 -3.47 -21.85
CA GLY A 97 15.08 -2.62 -20.67
C GLY A 97 13.79 -2.28 -19.94
N LEU A 98 13.93 -1.52 -18.85
CA LEU A 98 12.81 -1.09 -18.00
C LEU A 98 11.79 -0.24 -18.78
N ASP A 99 12.25 0.63 -19.69
CA ASP A 99 11.35 1.50 -20.48
C ASP A 99 10.45 0.70 -21.44
N GLU A 100 10.97 -0.36 -22.05
CA GLU A 100 10.17 -1.26 -22.89
C GLU A 100 9.19 -2.07 -22.04
N TYR A 101 9.66 -2.61 -20.92
CA TYR A 101 8.81 -3.32 -19.98
C TYR A 101 7.63 -2.44 -19.50
N CYS A 102 7.92 -1.22 -19.05
CA CYS A 102 6.90 -0.28 -18.59
C CYS A 102 5.87 0.04 -19.68
N ARG A 103 6.32 0.28 -20.91
CA ARG A 103 5.45 0.62 -22.03
C ARG A 103 4.52 -0.52 -22.45
N VAL A 104 5.01 -1.76 -22.39
CA VAL A 104 4.27 -2.93 -22.88
C VAL A 104 3.40 -3.56 -21.80
N PHE A 105 3.87 -3.62 -20.55
CA PHE A 105 3.25 -4.43 -19.50
C PHE A 105 2.68 -3.64 -18.33
N LEU A 106 3.02 -2.34 -18.17
CA LEU A 106 2.36 -1.50 -17.17
C LEU A 106 1.18 -0.76 -17.81
N PRO A 107 0.03 -0.63 -17.10
CA PRO A 107 -1.07 0.18 -17.59
C PRO A 107 -0.61 1.61 -17.84
N LEU A 108 -0.81 2.13 -19.06
CA LEU A 108 -0.51 3.52 -19.42
C LEU A 108 -1.42 4.52 -18.66
N GLU A 109 -2.59 4.05 -18.22
CA GLU A 109 -3.55 4.79 -17.39
C GLU A 109 -4.12 3.85 -16.31
N GLY A 110 -4.30 4.36 -15.09
CA GLY A 110 -4.94 3.61 -14.00
C GLY A 110 -3.98 3.12 -12.92
N SER A 111 -3.24 4.04 -12.30
CA SER A 111 -2.74 3.80 -10.96
C SER A 111 -3.91 3.86 -9.97
N LEU A 112 -3.83 3.10 -8.88
CA LEU A 112 -4.81 3.14 -7.78
C LEU A 112 -5.08 4.58 -7.26
N TRP A 113 -4.16 5.50 -7.52
CA TRP A 113 -4.27 6.95 -7.26
C TRP A 113 -5.43 7.64 -8.01
N GLN A 114 -6.04 7.05 -9.04
CA GLN A 114 -7.29 7.59 -9.59
C GLN A 114 -8.52 7.35 -8.68
N ARG A 115 -8.44 6.47 -7.66
CA ARG A 115 -9.44 6.45 -6.56
C ARG A 115 -9.32 7.65 -5.64
N GLU A 116 -8.18 8.34 -5.62
CA GLU A 116 -7.97 9.55 -4.84
C GLU A 116 -8.91 10.70 -5.28
N ASN A 117 -9.48 10.61 -6.49
CA ASN A 117 -10.47 11.54 -7.06
C ASN A 117 -11.91 10.99 -7.09
N ARG A 118 -12.21 9.85 -6.44
CA ARG A 118 -13.58 9.30 -6.43
C ARG A 118 -14.39 10.00 -5.32
N PRO A 119 -15.51 10.67 -5.62
CA PRO A 119 -16.45 11.06 -4.56
C PRO A 119 -17.04 9.78 -3.92
N ALA A 120 -17.46 9.90 -2.66
CA ALA A 120 -17.94 8.81 -1.80
C ALA A 120 -18.92 7.84 -2.50
#